data_AF-A0A6B3GNG3-F1
#
_entry.id   AF-A0A6B3GNG3-F1
#
_cell.length_a   1.000
_cell.length_b   1.000
_cell.length_c   1.000
_cell.angle_alpha   90.00
_cell.angle_beta   90.00
_cell.angle_gamma   90.00
#
_symmetry.space_group_name_H-M   'P 1'
#
loop_
_entity.id
_entity.type
_entity.pdbx_description
1 polymer ?
#
loop_
_entity_poly.entity_id
_entity_poly.type
_entity_poly.pdbx_seq_one_letter_code
_entity_poly.pdbx_strand_id
1 'polypeptide(L)'
;TPYIGTHPMAGKERSGPLAATADLFEGRPWVLTPTRDTDTEVLNLALELVALCRAVPVVMDADAHDRAVALVSHTPQLISSMVAARLEEADETAVRLCGQGIRDVTRIAASDPRMWVEILSANPGPVADVLAGVAADLEETVTALRGLGSADAEKRSAGTHAIEDVLRRGNAGRVRVPGKH
;
A
#
# COMPACT_ATOMS: atom_id res chain seq x y z
N THR A 1 14.36 28.62 -1.03
CA THR A 1 15.24 27.49 -1.37
C THR A 1 14.91 27.03 -2.76
N PRO A 2 15.93 26.81 -3.61
CA PRO A 2 15.74 26.35 -4.99
C PRO A 2 15.37 24.86 -5.10
N TYR A 3 15.04 24.19 -3.98
CA TYR A 3 14.75 22.76 -3.91
C TYR A 3 13.28 22.51 -3.55
N ILE A 4 12.70 21.48 -4.17
CA ILE A 4 11.38 20.94 -3.84
C ILE A 4 11.40 19.41 -3.95
N GLY A 5 10.90 18.72 -2.91
CA GLY A 5 10.72 17.27 -2.95
C GLY A 5 9.48 16.90 -3.76
N THR A 6 9.59 15.91 -4.64
CA THR A 6 8.47 15.44 -5.47
C THR A 6 8.45 13.92 -5.59
N HIS A 7 7.26 13.33 -5.83
CA HIS A 7 7.10 11.89 -5.98
C HIS A 7 5.99 11.57 -7.01
N PRO A 8 6.32 11.12 -8.23
CA PRO A 8 5.34 10.60 -9.18
C PRO A 8 4.85 9.21 -8.74
N MET A 9 3.54 9.07 -8.49
CA MET A 9 2.90 7.80 -8.13
C MET A 9 2.65 6.92 -9.36
N ALA A 10 3.72 6.61 -10.08
CA ALA A 10 3.70 5.97 -11.41
C ALA A 10 4.48 4.66 -11.49
N GLY A 11 4.68 3.98 -10.36
CA GLY A 11 5.42 2.71 -10.29
C GLY A 11 4.88 1.63 -11.23
N LYS A 12 5.78 0.88 -11.86
CA LYS A 12 5.52 -0.36 -12.62
C LYS A 12 6.44 -1.46 -12.10
N GLU A 13 6.02 -2.72 -12.23
CA GLU A 13 6.80 -3.90 -11.81
C GLU A 13 8.07 -4.15 -12.65
N ARG A 14 8.28 -3.39 -13.74
CA ARG A 14 9.40 -3.60 -14.67
C ARG A 14 10.44 -2.49 -14.51
N SER A 15 11.69 -2.87 -14.35
CA SER A 15 12.83 -1.96 -14.13
C SER A 15 13.67 -1.79 -15.39
N GLY A 16 14.45 -0.70 -15.42
CA GLY A 16 15.43 -0.40 -16.46
C GLY A 16 14.91 0.49 -17.60
N PRO A 17 15.80 1.13 -18.38
CA PRO A 17 15.41 2.11 -19.40
C PRO A 17 14.47 1.56 -20.49
N LEU A 18 14.56 0.27 -20.79
CA LEU A 18 13.71 -0.40 -21.78
C LEU A 18 12.24 -0.56 -21.34
N ALA A 19 11.97 -0.42 -20.04
CA ALA A 19 10.61 -0.42 -19.51
C ALA A 19 9.96 0.97 -19.53
N ALA A 20 10.69 2.01 -19.95
CA ALA A 20 10.17 3.36 -20.03
C ALA A 20 9.05 3.48 -21.08
N THR A 21 8.01 4.23 -20.75
CA THR A 21 6.91 4.53 -21.67
C THR A 21 6.63 6.03 -21.63
N ALA A 22 6.26 6.61 -22.77
CA ALA A 22 6.02 8.05 -22.89
C ALA A 22 4.79 8.53 -22.08
N ASP A 23 3.88 7.61 -21.76
CA ASP A 23 2.63 7.81 -21.03
C ASP A 23 2.74 7.45 -19.54
N LEU A 24 3.96 7.21 -19.02
CA LEU A 24 4.15 6.66 -17.67
C LEU A 24 3.43 7.47 -16.57
N PHE A 25 3.43 8.80 -16.70
CA PHE A 25 2.88 9.72 -15.71
C PHE A 25 1.45 10.18 -16.02
N GLU A 26 0.91 9.84 -17.19
CA GLU A 26 -0.37 10.36 -17.66
C GLU A 26 -1.51 9.92 -16.71
N GLY A 27 -2.26 10.91 -16.20
CA GLY A 27 -3.34 10.70 -15.23
C GLY A 27 -2.89 10.21 -13.85
N ARG A 28 -1.59 10.10 -13.58
CA ARG A 28 -1.06 9.63 -12.29
C ARG A 28 -0.90 10.78 -11.30
N PRO A 29 -1.21 10.58 -10.01
CA PRO A 29 -0.86 11.55 -8.98
C PRO A 29 0.64 11.81 -8.95
N TRP A 30 1.05 13.06 -8.87
CA TRP A 30 2.44 13.47 -8.64
C TRP A 30 2.48 14.40 -7.44
N VAL A 31 3.08 13.92 -6.36
CA VAL A 31 3.12 14.65 -5.10
C VAL A 31 4.22 15.69 -5.13
N LEU A 32 3.93 16.90 -4.67
CA LEU A 32 4.86 18.00 -4.45
C LEU A 32 4.83 18.34 -2.96
N THR A 33 6.01 18.45 -2.34
CA THR A 33 6.17 18.70 -0.90
C THR A 33 6.91 20.01 -0.63
N PRO A 34 6.31 21.17 -0.98
CA PRO A 34 6.92 22.46 -0.69
C PRO A 34 7.04 22.67 0.82
N THR A 35 8.09 23.35 1.24
CA THR A 35 8.28 23.83 2.61
C THR A 35 7.99 25.32 2.68
N ARG A 36 7.96 25.90 3.88
CA ARG A 36 7.83 27.36 4.06
C ARG A 36 8.96 28.14 3.38
N ASP A 37 10.12 27.50 3.23
CA ASP A 37 11.28 28.10 2.60
C ASP A 37 11.33 27.85 1.09
N THR A 38 10.41 27.06 0.52
CA THR A 38 10.42 26.78 -0.93
C THR A 38 10.01 28.01 -1.72
N ASP A 39 10.84 28.41 -2.67
CA ASP A 39 10.58 29.63 -3.45
C ASP A 39 9.37 29.41 -4.38
N THR A 40 8.49 30.40 -4.50
CA THR A 40 7.27 30.30 -5.32
C THR A 40 7.59 29.96 -6.78
N GLU A 41 8.69 30.48 -7.33
CA GLU A 41 9.15 30.17 -8.69
C GLU A 41 9.49 28.69 -8.86
N VAL A 42 10.09 28.05 -7.86
CA VAL A 42 10.42 26.62 -7.88
C VAL A 42 9.16 25.76 -7.82
N LEU A 43 8.18 26.14 -6.99
CA LEU A 43 6.89 25.44 -6.95
C LEU A 43 6.17 25.56 -8.30
N ASN A 44 6.14 26.74 -8.91
CA ASN A 44 5.51 26.96 -10.21
C ASN A 44 6.17 26.13 -11.31
N LEU A 45 7.51 26.07 -11.34
CA LEU A 45 8.25 25.24 -12.29
C LEU A 45 7.94 23.76 -12.11
N ALA A 46 7.84 23.29 -10.85
CA ALA A 46 7.48 21.90 -10.57
C ALA A 46 6.05 21.58 -11.05
N LEU A 47 5.09 22.49 -10.83
CA LEU A 47 3.72 22.35 -11.32
C LEU A 47 3.65 22.30 -12.85
N GLU A 48 4.44 23.13 -13.54
CA GLU A 48 4.55 23.11 -14.99
C GLU A 48 5.11 21.78 -15.50
N LEU A 49 6.16 21.25 -14.86
CA LEU A 49 6.71 19.93 -15.19
C LEU A 49 5.65 18.82 -15.05
N VAL A 50 4.91 18.81 -13.94
CA VAL A 50 3.84 17.83 -13.71
C VAL A 50 2.77 17.91 -14.82
N ALA A 51 2.38 19.13 -15.21
CA ALA A 51 1.41 19.36 -16.27
C ALA A 51 1.93 18.91 -17.65
N LEU A 52 3.20 19.17 -17.98
CA LEU A 52 3.84 18.72 -19.22
C LEU A 52 3.86 17.18 -19.32
N CYS A 53 4.01 16.50 -18.18
CA CYS A 53 3.92 15.04 -18.08
C CYS A 53 2.48 14.50 -18.03
N ARG A 54 1.45 15.37 -18.12
CA ARG A 54 0.03 15.03 -18.01
C ARG A 54 -0.34 14.31 -16.72
N ALA A 55 0.44 14.54 -15.67
CA ALA A 55 0.18 14.01 -14.33
C ALA A 55 -0.77 14.93 -13.56
N VAL A 56 -1.30 14.42 -12.46
CA VAL A 56 -2.22 15.14 -11.57
C VAL A 56 -1.44 15.65 -10.35
N PRO A 57 -1.19 16.97 -10.22
CA PRO A 57 -0.42 17.49 -9.10
C PRO A 57 -1.18 17.31 -7.78
N VAL A 58 -0.47 16.90 -6.74
CA VAL A 58 -0.99 16.86 -5.36
C VAL A 58 0.01 17.56 -4.46
N VAL A 59 -0.39 18.67 -3.83
CA VAL A 59 0.48 19.44 -2.93
C VAL A 59 0.14 19.08 -1.49
N MET A 60 1.14 18.66 -0.71
CA MET A 60 0.98 18.33 0.71
C MET A 60 2.31 18.45 1.47
N ASP A 61 2.26 18.46 2.79
CA ASP A 61 3.47 18.40 3.62
C ASP A 61 4.19 17.05 3.48
N ALA A 62 5.52 17.05 3.64
CA ALA A 62 6.34 15.83 3.57
C ALA A 62 5.88 14.76 4.57
N ASP A 63 5.61 15.13 5.83
CA ASP A 63 5.12 14.17 6.83
C ASP A 63 3.74 13.60 6.47
N ALA A 64 2.89 14.40 5.81
CA ALA A 64 1.58 13.94 5.36
C ALA A 64 1.72 12.95 4.18
N HIS A 65 2.66 13.22 3.27
CA HIS A 65 3.04 12.29 2.21
C HIS A 65 3.51 10.96 2.80
N ASP A 66 4.44 10.99 3.76
CA ASP A 66 5.04 9.78 4.33
C ASP A 66 4.01 8.90 5.04
N ARG A 67 3.10 9.51 5.80
CA ARG A 67 1.95 8.78 6.38
C ARG A 67 1.02 8.21 5.32
N ALA A 68 0.76 8.95 4.24
CA ALA A 68 -0.10 8.48 3.17
C ALA A 68 0.53 7.27 2.45
N VAL A 69 1.80 7.35 2.02
CA VAL A 69 2.47 6.24 1.31
C VAL A 69 2.74 5.05 2.21
N ALA A 70 2.92 5.25 3.52
CA ALA A 70 2.96 4.16 4.48
C ALA A 70 1.68 3.31 4.43
N LEU A 71 0.52 3.96 4.38
CA LEU A 71 -0.79 3.29 4.30
C LEU A 71 -1.07 2.69 2.91
N VAL A 72 -0.83 3.45 1.83
CA VAL A 72 -1.31 3.07 0.50
C VAL A 72 -0.28 2.32 -0.36
N SER A 73 0.97 2.23 0.06
CA SER A 73 2.06 1.62 -0.71
C SER A 73 2.95 0.68 0.10
N HIS A 74 3.59 1.19 1.17
CA HIS A 74 4.62 0.44 1.88
C HIS A 74 4.05 -0.73 2.68
N THR A 75 3.01 -0.49 3.48
CA THR A 75 2.35 -1.54 4.27
C THR A 75 1.73 -2.61 3.37
N PRO A 76 0.97 -2.27 2.31
CA PRO A 76 0.48 -3.27 1.36
C PRO A 76 1.58 -4.18 0.80
N GLN A 77 2.77 -3.65 0.49
CA GLN A 77 3.88 -4.50 0.06
C GLN A 77 4.34 -5.46 1.17
N LEU A 78 4.57 -4.97 2.39
CA LEU A 78 4.99 -5.85 3.48
C LEU A 78 3.96 -6.95 3.76
N ILE A 79 2.66 -6.63 3.72
CA ILE A 79 1.57 -7.61 3.84
C ILE A 79 1.60 -8.61 2.69
N SER A 80 1.73 -8.15 1.44
CA SER A 80 1.85 -9.03 0.27
C SER A 80 3.02 -10.02 0.41
N SER A 81 4.17 -9.52 0.85
CA SER A 81 5.39 -10.31 1.07
C SER A 81 5.24 -11.31 2.22
N MET A 82 4.62 -10.90 3.34
CA MET A 82 4.35 -11.78 4.48
C MET A 82 3.36 -12.90 4.13
N VAL A 83 2.35 -12.61 3.31
CA VAL A 83 1.40 -13.63 2.81
C VAL A 83 2.12 -14.59 1.87
N ALA A 84 2.92 -14.08 0.92
CA ALA A 84 3.70 -14.90 0.00
C ALA A 84 4.69 -15.81 0.73
N ALA A 85 5.34 -15.31 1.79
CA ALA A 85 6.27 -16.08 2.60
C ALA A 85 5.63 -17.28 3.33
N ARG A 86 4.29 -17.30 3.51
CA ARG A 86 3.60 -18.50 4.05
C ARG A 86 3.53 -19.64 3.05
N LEU A 87 3.74 -19.37 1.76
CA LEU A 87 3.76 -20.38 0.71
C LEU A 87 5.11 -21.08 0.56
N GLU A 88 6.18 -20.56 1.18
CA GLU A 88 7.53 -21.16 1.11
C GLU A 88 7.56 -22.56 1.73
N GLU A 89 6.82 -22.76 2.81
CA GLU A 89 6.73 -24.03 3.55
C GLU A 89 5.45 -24.83 3.19
N ALA A 90 4.65 -24.34 2.24
CA ALA A 90 3.41 -25.00 1.85
C ALA A 90 3.69 -26.27 1.04
N ASP A 91 2.89 -27.31 1.28
CA ASP A 91 2.99 -28.53 0.49
C ASP A 91 2.53 -28.31 -0.97
N GLU A 92 3.04 -29.13 -1.89
CA GLU A 92 2.72 -29.05 -3.32
C GLU A 92 1.23 -29.18 -3.64
N THR A 93 0.46 -29.87 -2.79
CA THR A 93 -0.99 -30.01 -2.99
C THR A 93 -1.68 -28.70 -2.67
N ALA A 94 -1.28 -28.01 -1.59
CA ALA A 94 -1.76 -26.67 -1.26
C ALA A 94 -1.42 -25.65 -2.35
N VAL A 95 -0.19 -25.68 -2.88
CA VAL A 95 0.23 -24.79 -3.99
C VAL A 95 -0.61 -25.01 -5.25
N ARG A 96 -1.01 -26.25 -5.56
CA ARG A 96 -1.90 -26.56 -6.69
C ARG A 96 -3.31 -25.98 -6.55
N LEU A 97 -3.74 -25.64 -5.33
CA LEU A 97 -5.03 -25.01 -5.08
C LEU A 97 -4.99 -23.48 -5.24
N CYS A 98 -3.82 -22.89 -5.51
CA CYS A 98 -3.68 -21.45 -5.68
C CYS A 98 -4.54 -20.92 -6.86
N GLY A 99 -5.56 -20.15 -6.52
CA GLY A 99 -6.44 -19.45 -7.45
C GLY A 99 -6.01 -18.01 -7.75
N GLN A 100 -6.92 -17.23 -8.35
CA GLN A 100 -6.66 -15.82 -8.68
C GLN A 100 -6.46 -14.94 -7.44
N GLY A 101 -7.22 -15.19 -6.36
CA GLY A 101 -7.17 -14.35 -5.16
C GLY A 101 -5.78 -14.28 -4.52
N ILE A 102 -5.10 -15.41 -4.36
CA ILE A 102 -3.73 -15.42 -3.83
C ILE A 102 -2.77 -14.72 -4.80
N ARG A 103 -2.89 -14.92 -6.11
CA ARG A 103 -2.06 -14.25 -7.12
C ARG A 103 -2.20 -12.73 -7.05
N ASP A 104 -3.40 -12.22 -6.85
CA ASP A 104 -3.65 -10.78 -6.73
C ASP A 104 -3.04 -10.21 -5.44
N VAL A 105 -3.21 -10.91 -4.32
CA VAL A 105 -2.66 -10.51 -3.01
C VAL A 105 -1.14 -10.53 -3.00
N THR A 106 -0.51 -11.54 -3.62
CA THR A 106 0.95 -11.72 -3.61
C THR A 106 1.64 -11.08 -4.81
N ARG A 107 0.92 -10.40 -5.71
CA ARG A 107 1.47 -9.86 -6.96
C ARG A 107 2.68 -8.96 -6.74
N ILE A 108 2.63 -8.08 -5.75
CA ILE A 108 3.68 -7.08 -5.49
C ILE A 108 4.83 -7.63 -4.64
N ALA A 109 4.67 -8.81 -4.03
CA ALA A 109 5.74 -9.50 -3.29
C ALA A 109 6.96 -9.83 -4.17
N ALA A 110 6.79 -9.89 -5.49
CA ALA A 110 7.87 -10.13 -6.46
C ALA A 110 8.80 -8.93 -6.69
N SER A 111 8.60 -7.81 -5.98
CA SER A 111 9.44 -6.62 -6.09
C SER A 111 10.86 -6.84 -5.54
N ASP A 112 11.84 -6.05 -6.01
CA ASP A 112 13.23 -6.14 -5.54
C ASP A 112 13.35 -5.82 -4.04
N PRO A 113 13.81 -6.78 -3.20
CA PRO A 113 13.97 -6.56 -1.77
C PRO A 113 14.97 -5.45 -1.41
N ARG A 114 16.03 -5.24 -2.20
CA ARG A 114 17.06 -4.23 -1.88
C ARG A 114 16.48 -2.82 -1.98
N MET A 115 15.75 -2.55 -3.06
CA MET A 115 15.02 -1.31 -3.26
C MET A 115 14.00 -1.08 -2.13
N TRP A 116 13.26 -2.12 -1.73
CA TRP A 116 12.29 -1.99 -0.64
C TRP A 116 12.92 -1.77 0.73
N VAL A 117 14.09 -2.33 1.00
CA VAL A 117 14.85 -2.00 2.22
C VAL A 117 15.20 -0.51 2.26
N GLU A 118 15.65 0.08 1.15
CA GLU A 118 15.94 1.51 1.08
C GLU A 118 14.67 2.36 1.30
N ILE A 119 13.56 2.04 0.63
CA ILE A 119 12.27 2.73 0.78
C ILE A 119 11.77 2.66 2.23
N LEU A 120 11.80 1.47 2.84
CA LEU A 120 11.30 1.26 4.21
C LEU A 120 12.22 1.91 5.24
N SER A 121 13.53 1.94 5.00
CA SER A 121 14.49 2.62 5.89
C SER A 121 14.31 4.14 5.91
N ALA A 122 13.74 4.72 4.85
CA ALA A 122 13.42 6.14 4.78
C ALA A 122 12.10 6.51 5.49
N ASN A 123 11.20 5.54 5.72
CA ASN A 123 9.89 5.78 6.34
C ASN A 123 9.48 4.71 7.38
N PRO A 124 10.35 4.33 8.34
CA PRO A 124 10.10 3.18 9.20
C PRO A 124 8.99 3.43 10.24
N GLY A 125 8.91 4.65 10.79
CA GLY A 125 7.94 5.00 11.84
C GLY A 125 6.49 4.90 11.36
N PRO A 126 6.08 5.71 10.37
CA PRO A 126 4.72 5.64 9.82
C PRO A 126 4.34 4.25 9.30
N VAL A 127 5.28 3.46 8.76
CA VAL A 127 5.01 2.07 8.35
C VAL A 127 4.75 1.17 9.55
N ALA A 128 5.56 1.28 10.60
CA ALA A 128 5.36 0.53 11.83
C ALA A 128 4.01 0.84 12.48
N ASP A 129 3.58 2.11 12.49
CA ASP A 129 2.30 2.53 13.05
C ASP A 129 1.11 1.87 12.31
N VAL A 130 1.15 1.84 10.97
CA VAL A 130 0.10 1.19 10.18
C VAL A 130 0.12 -0.33 10.41
N LEU A 131 1.30 -0.95 10.41
CA LEU A 131 1.43 -2.39 10.67
C LEU A 131 0.95 -2.77 12.07
N ALA A 132 1.17 -1.94 13.09
CA ALA A 132 0.66 -2.18 14.43
C ALA A 132 -0.88 -2.24 14.46
N GLY A 133 -1.55 -1.34 13.73
CA GLY A 133 -3.00 -1.39 13.54
C GLY A 133 -3.46 -2.68 12.85
N VAL A 134 -2.77 -3.08 11.78
CA VAL A 134 -3.07 -4.35 11.08
C VAL A 134 -2.83 -5.57 11.97
N ALA A 135 -1.79 -5.56 12.80
CA ALA A 135 -1.51 -6.63 13.74
C ALA A 135 -2.61 -6.78 14.79
N ALA A 136 -3.12 -5.66 15.33
CA ALA A 136 -4.25 -5.67 16.25
C ALA A 136 -5.52 -6.23 15.58
N ASP A 137 -5.86 -5.77 14.37
CA ASP A 137 -6.99 -6.32 13.59
C ASP A 137 -6.82 -7.83 13.32
N LEU A 138 -5.58 -8.29 13.04
CA LEU A 138 -5.27 -9.69 12.82
C LEU A 138 -5.46 -10.54 14.08
N GLU A 139 -4.99 -10.08 15.24
CA GLU A 139 -5.16 -10.77 16.53
C GLU A 139 -6.63 -10.91 16.91
N GLU A 140 -7.42 -9.84 16.71
CA GLU A 140 -8.87 -9.86 16.91
C GLU A 140 -9.54 -10.87 15.96
N THR A 141 -9.17 -10.83 14.67
CA THR A 141 -9.71 -11.75 13.65
C THR A 141 -9.39 -13.20 13.98
N VAL A 142 -8.16 -13.51 14.42
CA VAL A 142 -7.76 -14.86 14.86
C VAL A 142 -8.59 -15.31 16.06
N THR A 143 -8.81 -14.43 17.03
CA THR A 143 -9.64 -14.72 18.21
C THR A 143 -11.09 -14.99 17.80
N ALA A 144 -11.65 -14.18 16.91
CA ALA A 144 -12.99 -14.33 16.38
C ALA A 144 -13.17 -15.65 15.61
N LEU A 145 -12.23 -16.01 14.73
CA LEU A 145 -12.24 -17.27 13.99
C LEU A 145 -12.19 -18.49 14.93
N ARG A 146 -11.36 -18.44 15.99
CA ARG A 146 -11.35 -19.49 17.02
C ARG A 146 -12.68 -19.56 17.77
N GLY A 147 -13.30 -18.41 18.03
CA GLY A 147 -14.63 -18.30 18.62
C GLY A 147 -15.71 -19.02 17.81
N LEU A 148 -15.67 -18.93 16.47
CA LEU A 148 -16.60 -19.64 15.57
C LEU A 148 -16.56 -21.16 15.74
N GLY A 149 -15.39 -21.73 16.05
CA GLY A 149 -15.21 -23.16 16.30
C GLY A 149 -15.53 -23.60 17.73
N SER A 150 -15.89 -22.68 18.62
CA SER A 150 -16.14 -22.98 20.04
C SER A 150 -17.44 -23.75 20.27
N ALA A 151 -17.48 -24.61 21.29
CA ALA A 151 -18.71 -25.24 21.77
C ALA A 151 -19.64 -24.25 22.52
N ASP A 152 -19.07 -23.15 23.01
CA ASP A 152 -19.76 -22.06 23.69
C ASP A 152 -20.52 -21.17 22.68
N ALA A 153 -21.84 -21.04 22.87
CA ALA A 153 -22.72 -20.29 21.99
C ALA A 153 -22.45 -18.78 21.99
N GLU A 154 -22.04 -18.21 23.14
CA GLU A 154 -21.74 -16.78 23.25
C GLU A 154 -20.46 -16.46 22.47
N LYS A 155 -19.43 -17.31 22.60
CA LYS A 155 -18.18 -17.17 21.85
C LYS A 155 -18.37 -17.30 20.34
N ARG A 156 -19.24 -18.22 19.89
CA ARG A 156 -19.59 -18.32 18.46
C ARG A 156 -20.28 -17.06 17.96
N SER A 157 -21.27 -16.56 18.70
CA SER A 157 -21.98 -15.33 18.34
C SER A 157 -21.03 -14.14 18.26
N ALA A 158 -20.18 -13.95 19.27
CA ALA A 158 -19.17 -12.88 19.27
C ALA A 158 -18.20 -13.00 18.09
N GLY A 159 -17.74 -14.23 17.79
CA GLY A 159 -16.90 -14.51 16.63
C GLY A 159 -17.56 -14.11 15.31
N THR A 160 -18.84 -14.47 15.11
CA THR A 160 -19.58 -14.10 13.89
C THR A 160 -19.65 -12.59 13.71
N HIS A 161 -20.01 -11.85 14.76
CA HIS A 161 -20.12 -10.39 14.68
C HIS A 161 -18.78 -9.73 14.35
N ALA A 162 -17.68 -10.17 14.97
CA ALA A 162 -16.36 -9.62 14.72
C ALA A 162 -15.87 -9.91 13.28
N ILE A 163 -16.13 -11.11 12.75
CA ILE A 163 -15.81 -11.44 11.35
C ILE A 163 -16.65 -10.62 10.37
N GLU A 164 -17.95 -10.46 10.63
CA GLU A 164 -18.79 -9.59 9.81
C GLU A 164 -18.31 -8.14 9.82
N ASP A 165 -17.87 -7.63 10.97
CA ASP A 165 -17.36 -6.28 11.09
C ASP A 165 -16.09 -6.05 10.26
N VAL A 166 -15.06 -6.90 10.41
CA VAL A 166 -13.81 -6.74 9.63
C VAL A 166 -14.06 -6.84 8.12
N LEU A 167 -14.95 -7.74 7.69
CA LEU A 167 -15.33 -7.85 6.27
C LEU A 167 -16.08 -6.59 5.78
N ARG A 168 -16.97 -6.03 6.61
CA ARG A 168 -17.70 -4.79 6.28
C ARG A 168 -16.76 -3.59 6.21
N ARG A 169 -15.84 -3.45 7.17
CA ARG A 169 -14.79 -2.42 7.15
C ARG A 169 -13.91 -2.56 5.90
N GLY A 170 -13.54 -3.78 5.54
CA GLY A 170 -12.80 -4.08 4.31
C GLY A 170 -13.55 -3.65 3.04
N ASN A 171 -14.84 -3.98 2.94
CA ASN A 171 -15.68 -3.55 1.81
C ASN A 171 -15.78 -2.02 1.72
N ALA A 172 -15.99 -1.34 2.85
CA ALA A 172 -16.03 0.12 2.90
C ALA A 172 -14.68 0.74 2.46
N GLY A 173 -13.55 0.17 2.90
CA GLY A 173 -12.22 0.57 2.45
C GLY A 173 -12.02 0.39 0.95
N ARG A 174 -12.46 -0.74 0.39
CA ARG A 174 -12.33 -1.05 -1.04
C ARG A 174 -13.08 -0.06 -1.95
N VAL A 175 -14.24 0.44 -1.51
CA VAL A 175 -15.02 1.45 -2.26
C VAL A 175 -14.24 2.76 -2.41
N ARG A 176 -13.32 3.07 -1.49
CA ARG A 176 -12.51 4.29 -1.54
C ARG A 176 -11.33 4.21 -2.52
N VAL A 177 -10.98 3.01 -2.99
CA VAL A 177 -9.89 2.83 -3.96
C VAL A 177 -10.39 3.18 -5.35
N PRO A 178 -9.83 4.20 -6.03
CA PRO A 178 -10.22 4.57 -7.38
C PRO A 178 -10.11 3.38 -8.34
N GLY A 179 -11.05 3.27 -9.28
CA GLY A 179 -10.95 2.30 -10.36
C GLY A 179 -9.73 2.59 -11.26
N LYS A 180 -9.21 1.55 -11.92
CA LYS A 180 -8.40 1.77 -13.13
C LYS A 180 -9.40 2.25 -14.19
N HIS A 181 -9.37 3.55 -14.52
CA HIS A 181 -10.05 4.06 -15.70
C HIS A 181 -9.48 3.38 -16.95
#